data_AF-A0A2V9Z3M2-F1
#
_entry.id   AF-A0A2V9Z3M2-F1
#
_cell.length_a   1.000
_cell.length_b   1.000
_cell.length_c   1.000
_cell.angle_alpha   90.00
_cell.angle_beta   90.00
_cell.angle_gamma   90.00
#
_symmetry.space_group_name_H-M   'P 1'
#
loop_
_entity.id
_entity.type
_entity.pdbx_description
1 polymer ?
#
loop_
_entity_poly.entity_id
_entity_poly.type
_entity_poly.pdbx_seq_one_letter_code
_entity_poly.pdbx_strand_id
1 'polypeptide(L)'
;MDGSLGHVTEVLSGDYYQPLSTSSPHQIWSAAMVVSPLLRGMMGLETDARNRRITFAPHVPYDWNSFGIENVKVAGCTVDIDYRRTLDAITLEAKSQTSSQCTLDFSPSLNLRAQVLSAELNHRHITFDVVKNTVDQHVSVKFSLASGTNTLQIRVRNDFGLMLDPALPPLGSQSEGLRIVSEQWSSGLDELQLDLAGRPGHTYGLGVWNPAVLGQVQGASFEKAGSEGARILIPFSGNPTDDYAHAKVTLHFTGKARAEAPERQDH
;
A
#
# COMPACT_ATOMS: atom_id res chain seq x y z
N MET A 1 0.52 1.51 -27.68
CA MET A 1 1.08 1.43 -26.32
C MET A 1 0.25 2.28 -25.38
N ASP A 2 0.02 3.55 -25.73
CA ASP A 2 -1.17 4.30 -25.29
C ASP A 2 -2.40 3.80 -26.05
N GLY A 3 -2.64 2.49 -25.97
CA GLY A 3 -3.78 1.83 -26.62
C GLY A 3 -5.09 2.23 -25.96
N SER A 4 -6.19 1.70 -26.47
CA SER A 4 -7.47 1.74 -25.75
C SER A 4 -7.32 1.15 -24.35
N LEU A 5 -8.09 1.67 -23.38
CA LEU A 5 -8.17 1.11 -22.03
C LEU A 5 -8.31 -0.43 -22.09
N GLY A 6 -7.49 -1.14 -21.30
CA GLY A 6 -7.46 -2.61 -21.27
C GLY A 6 -6.45 -3.26 -22.22
N HIS A 7 -5.69 -2.49 -23.01
CA HIS A 7 -4.59 -3.02 -23.83
C HIS A 7 -3.35 -3.31 -22.97
N VAL A 8 -3.04 -4.59 -22.71
CA VAL A 8 -1.83 -5.01 -22.00
C VAL A 8 -0.92 -5.78 -22.95
N THR A 9 0.24 -5.20 -23.28
CA THR A 9 1.24 -5.84 -24.12
C THR A 9 1.99 -6.93 -23.34
N GLU A 10 2.44 -7.98 -24.02
CA GLU A 10 3.11 -9.13 -23.39
C GLU A 10 4.45 -8.75 -22.72
N VAL A 11 5.31 -8.00 -23.41
CA VAL A 11 6.63 -7.59 -22.90
C VAL A 11 6.95 -6.14 -23.30
N LEU A 12 7.55 -5.40 -22.36
CA LEU A 12 8.06 -4.05 -22.54
C LEU A 12 9.59 -4.04 -22.42
N SER A 13 10.23 -3.11 -23.13
CA SER A 13 11.64 -2.80 -22.91
C SER A 13 11.83 -2.19 -21.52
N GLY A 14 12.90 -2.58 -20.83
CA GLY A 14 13.28 -2.00 -19.53
C GLY A 14 13.91 -0.62 -19.66
N ASP A 15 14.53 -0.33 -20.81
CA ASP A 15 15.28 0.90 -21.06
C ASP A 15 14.43 1.97 -21.74
N TYR A 16 13.44 1.55 -22.53
CA TYR A 16 12.60 2.42 -23.35
C TYR A 16 11.12 2.10 -23.14
N TYR A 17 10.27 3.13 -23.14
CA TYR A 17 8.83 2.94 -23.10
C TYR A 17 8.30 2.49 -24.46
N GLN A 18 8.52 1.22 -24.78
CA GLN A 18 8.06 0.53 -25.98
C GLN A 18 8.06 -1.00 -25.75
N PRO A 19 7.20 -1.78 -26.42
CA PRO A 19 7.29 -3.23 -26.46
C PRO A 19 8.54 -3.66 -27.20
N LEU A 20 9.00 -4.85 -26.85
CA LEU A 20 9.99 -5.53 -27.65
C LEU A 20 9.38 -5.91 -29.01
N SER A 21 10.22 -5.99 -30.04
CA SER A 21 9.80 -6.36 -31.40
C SER A 21 9.13 -7.73 -31.48
N THR A 22 9.39 -8.60 -30.50
CA THR A 22 8.78 -9.94 -30.37
C THR A 22 7.48 -9.95 -29.57
N SER A 23 6.99 -8.80 -29.09
CA SER A 23 5.80 -8.73 -28.24
C SER A 23 4.53 -9.02 -29.04
N SER A 24 3.69 -9.92 -28.52
CA SER A 24 2.31 -10.04 -28.99
C SER A 24 1.50 -8.86 -28.45
N PRO A 25 0.85 -8.04 -29.30
CA PRO A 25 0.11 -6.85 -28.84
C PRO A 25 -1.21 -7.19 -28.13
N HIS A 26 -1.80 -8.36 -28.42
CA HIS A 26 -3.08 -8.80 -27.84
C HIS A 26 -3.00 -10.24 -27.36
N GLN A 27 -2.82 -10.43 -26.06
CA GLN A 27 -2.97 -11.74 -25.42
C GLN A 27 -3.86 -11.57 -24.19
N ILE A 28 -4.98 -12.31 -24.15
CA ILE A 28 -5.92 -12.33 -23.00
C ILE A 28 -5.18 -12.70 -21.71
N TRP A 29 -4.12 -13.50 -21.82
CA TRP A 29 -3.23 -13.88 -20.73
C TRP A 29 -2.56 -12.68 -20.05
N SER A 30 -2.22 -11.61 -20.80
CA SER A 30 -1.60 -10.42 -20.24
C SER A 30 -2.54 -9.62 -19.32
N ALA A 31 -3.85 -9.62 -19.60
CA ALA A 31 -4.82 -8.99 -18.71
C ALA A 31 -4.96 -9.76 -17.37
N ALA A 32 -4.89 -11.10 -17.42
CA ALA A 32 -4.85 -11.93 -16.22
C ALA A 32 -3.60 -11.65 -15.36
N MET A 33 -2.48 -11.26 -15.98
CA MET A 33 -1.24 -10.84 -15.32
C MET A 33 -1.31 -9.45 -14.67
N VAL A 34 -2.40 -8.69 -14.86
CA VAL A 34 -2.67 -7.45 -14.12
C VAL A 34 -3.69 -7.70 -13.00
N VAL A 35 -4.79 -8.39 -13.32
CA VAL A 35 -5.89 -8.62 -12.38
C VAL A 35 -5.48 -9.58 -11.24
N SER A 36 -4.74 -10.64 -11.55
CA SER A 36 -4.38 -11.63 -10.53
C SER A 36 -3.40 -11.07 -9.49
N PRO A 37 -2.33 -10.34 -9.86
CA PRO A 37 -1.48 -9.66 -8.87
C PRO A 37 -2.22 -8.58 -8.09
N LEU A 38 -3.19 -7.88 -8.69
CA LEU A 38 -4.01 -6.92 -7.96
C LEU A 38 -4.84 -7.61 -6.86
N LEU A 39 -5.60 -8.67 -7.21
CA LEU A 39 -6.50 -9.34 -6.27
C LEU A 39 -5.77 -10.25 -5.28
N ARG A 40 -4.83 -11.06 -5.74
CA ARG A 40 -4.15 -12.06 -4.90
C ARG A 40 -2.85 -11.55 -4.29
N GLY A 41 -2.18 -10.61 -4.95
CA GLY A 41 -0.95 -10.00 -4.46
C GLY A 41 -1.26 -8.79 -3.60
N MET A 42 -1.59 -7.65 -4.23
CA MET A 42 -1.82 -6.38 -3.54
C MET A 42 -2.98 -6.45 -2.54
N MET A 43 -4.12 -7.05 -2.91
CA MET A 43 -5.27 -7.18 -2.01
C MET A 43 -5.19 -8.39 -1.08
N GLY A 44 -4.31 -9.35 -1.35
CA GLY A 44 -4.18 -10.57 -0.54
C GLY A 44 -5.50 -11.33 -0.39
N LEU A 45 -6.37 -11.30 -1.41
CA LEU A 45 -7.70 -11.91 -1.37
C LEU A 45 -7.63 -13.39 -1.70
N GLU A 46 -8.05 -14.23 -0.76
CA GLU A 46 -8.14 -15.68 -0.91
C GLU A 46 -9.46 -16.21 -0.35
N THR A 47 -10.02 -17.24 -1.00
CA THR A 47 -11.21 -17.94 -0.52
C THR A 47 -10.91 -19.43 -0.33
N ASP A 48 -11.21 -19.93 0.86
CA ASP A 48 -11.06 -21.33 1.24
C ASP A 48 -12.45 -21.93 1.48
N ALA A 49 -12.97 -22.61 0.46
CA ALA A 49 -14.30 -23.21 0.51
C ALA A 49 -14.41 -24.35 1.54
N ARG A 50 -13.31 -25.05 1.85
CA ARG A 50 -13.31 -26.17 2.80
C ARG A 50 -13.47 -25.65 4.23
N ASN A 51 -12.74 -24.60 4.57
CA ASN A 51 -12.79 -23.96 5.89
C ASN A 51 -13.80 -22.81 5.97
N ARG A 52 -14.51 -22.50 4.88
CA ARG A 52 -15.48 -21.39 4.75
C ARG A 52 -14.90 -20.04 5.17
N ARG A 53 -13.67 -19.80 4.74
CA ARG A 53 -12.88 -18.63 5.13
C ARG A 53 -12.60 -17.73 3.94
N ILE A 54 -12.74 -16.43 4.15
CA ILE A 54 -12.19 -15.38 3.29
C ILE A 54 -10.98 -14.81 4.01
N THR A 55 -9.82 -14.79 3.36
CA THR A 55 -8.65 -14.05 3.81
C THR A 55 -8.56 -12.79 2.97
N PHE A 56 -8.38 -11.65 3.64
CA PHE A 56 -8.20 -10.36 2.99
C PHE A 56 -7.06 -9.61 3.67
N ALA A 57 -5.89 -9.61 3.03
CA ALA A 57 -4.65 -9.05 3.58
C ALA A 57 -4.06 -7.96 2.67
N PRO A 58 -4.72 -6.79 2.57
CA PRO A 58 -4.36 -5.80 1.56
C PRO A 58 -3.13 -4.95 1.93
N HIS A 59 -2.28 -4.70 0.94
CA HIS A 59 -1.21 -3.72 0.89
C HIS A 59 -1.66 -2.51 0.07
N VAL A 60 -2.43 -1.63 0.69
CA VAL A 60 -3.13 -0.54 0.01
C VAL A 60 -2.17 0.65 -0.23
N PRO A 61 -1.96 1.09 -1.49
CA PRO A 61 -1.22 2.31 -1.80
C PRO A 61 -1.73 3.52 -0.99
N TYR A 62 -0.83 4.42 -0.58
CA TYR A 62 -1.20 5.53 0.31
C TYR A 62 -2.04 6.64 -0.34
N ASP A 63 -2.09 6.66 -1.67
CA ASP A 63 -2.99 7.51 -2.47
C ASP A 63 -4.42 6.95 -2.53
N TRP A 64 -4.65 5.71 -2.12
CA TRP A 64 -5.99 5.09 -2.06
C TRP A 64 -6.58 5.21 -0.66
N ASN A 65 -7.56 6.09 -0.51
CA ASN A 65 -8.32 6.22 0.74
C ASN A 65 -9.51 5.27 0.81
N SER A 66 -9.94 4.69 -0.32
CA SER A 66 -11.06 3.75 -0.35
C SER A 66 -11.09 2.93 -1.63
N PHE A 67 -11.67 1.73 -1.56
CA PHE A 67 -12.02 0.90 -2.71
C PHE A 67 -13.09 -0.13 -2.30
N GLY A 68 -13.68 -0.78 -3.30
CA GLY A 68 -14.66 -1.85 -3.10
C GLY A 68 -14.27 -3.13 -3.86
N ILE A 69 -14.59 -4.28 -3.29
CA ILE A 69 -14.51 -5.60 -3.94
C ILE A 69 -15.87 -6.27 -3.77
N GLU A 70 -16.56 -6.49 -4.88
CA GLU A 70 -17.91 -7.08 -4.87
C GLU A 70 -17.87 -8.57 -5.21
N ASN A 71 -18.89 -9.29 -4.75
CA ASN A 71 -19.18 -10.66 -5.15
C ASN A 71 -18.08 -11.67 -4.78
N VAL A 72 -17.44 -11.50 -3.60
CA VAL A 72 -16.50 -12.48 -3.04
C VAL A 72 -17.27 -13.69 -2.55
N LYS A 73 -17.02 -14.86 -3.13
CA LYS A 73 -17.78 -16.09 -2.82
C LYS A 73 -16.94 -17.11 -2.07
N VAL A 74 -17.48 -17.63 -0.97
CA VAL A 74 -16.96 -18.81 -0.27
C VAL A 74 -18.14 -19.66 0.22
N ALA A 75 -18.20 -20.93 -0.18
CA ALA A 75 -19.14 -21.97 0.31
C ALA A 75 -20.40 -21.47 1.07
N GLY A 76 -21.42 -20.99 0.33
CA GLY A 76 -22.69 -20.55 0.91
C GLY A 76 -22.69 -19.12 1.47
N CYS A 77 -21.62 -18.35 1.24
CA CYS A 77 -21.50 -16.94 1.58
C CYS A 77 -21.06 -16.13 0.36
N THR A 78 -21.72 -15.01 0.13
CA THR A 78 -21.31 -13.96 -0.80
C THR A 78 -21.10 -12.68 -0.01
N VAL A 79 -19.99 -12.00 -0.25
CA VAL A 79 -19.59 -10.80 0.50
C VAL A 79 -19.16 -9.70 -0.46
N ASP A 80 -19.69 -8.50 -0.25
CA ASP A 80 -19.15 -7.26 -0.81
C ASP A 80 -18.36 -6.55 0.29
N ILE A 81 -17.15 -6.10 -0.05
CA ILE A 81 -16.19 -5.52 0.87
C ILE A 81 -15.92 -4.08 0.45
N ASP A 82 -16.22 -3.14 1.33
CA ASP A 82 -15.86 -1.73 1.19
C ASP A 82 -14.74 -1.40 2.19
N TYR A 83 -13.59 -0.92 1.70
CA TYR A 83 -12.47 -0.47 2.51
C TYR A 83 -12.40 1.05 2.51
N ARG A 84 -12.13 1.65 3.67
CA ARG A 84 -11.81 3.08 3.82
C ARG A 84 -10.68 3.29 4.83
N ARG A 85 -9.82 4.27 4.58
CA ARG A 85 -8.75 4.71 5.48
C ARG A 85 -8.79 6.22 5.69
N THR A 86 -8.57 6.61 6.93
CA THR A 86 -8.31 7.99 7.38
C THR A 86 -6.99 8.02 8.14
N LEU A 87 -6.58 9.20 8.62
CA LEU A 87 -5.37 9.34 9.45
C LEU A 87 -5.47 8.58 10.79
N ASP A 88 -6.69 8.30 11.25
CA ASP A 88 -6.97 7.81 12.59
C ASP A 88 -7.71 6.45 12.62
N ALA A 89 -8.12 5.93 11.46
CA ALA A 89 -8.84 4.66 11.38
C ALA A 89 -8.72 3.96 10.01
N ILE A 90 -8.87 2.64 10.05
CA ILE A 90 -9.28 1.81 8.92
C ILE A 90 -10.69 1.31 9.20
N THR A 91 -11.58 1.42 8.22
CA THR A 91 -12.93 0.87 8.27
C THR A 91 -13.10 -0.15 7.15
N LEU A 92 -13.53 -1.35 7.54
CA LEU A 92 -13.94 -2.42 6.64
C LEU A 92 -15.44 -2.66 6.83
N GLU A 93 -16.23 -2.45 5.78
CA GLU A 93 -17.64 -2.81 5.75
C GLU A 93 -17.80 -4.06 4.86
N ALA A 94 -18.31 -5.14 5.45
CA ALA A 94 -18.54 -6.41 4.77
C ALA A 94 -20.05 -6.71 4.73
N LYS A 95 -20.68 -6.43 3.58
CA LYS A 95 -22.09 -6.77 3.31
C LYS A 95 -22.16 -8.23 2.89
N SER A 96 -22.73 -9.06 3.75
CA SER A 96 -22.70 -10.51 3.59
C SER A 96 -24.09 -11.09 3.39
N GLN A 97 -24.21 -12.00 2.44
CA GLN A 97 -25.35 -12.90 2.27
C GLN A 97 -24.89 -14.30 2.64
N THR A 98 -25.31 -14.80 3.80
CA THR A 98 -24.79 -16.05 4.37
C THR A 98 -25.90 -17.08 4.54
N SER A 99 -25.76 -18.23 3.89
CA SER A 99 -26.59 -19.43 4.10
C SER A 99 -25.92 -20.46 5.02
N SER A 100 -24.63 -20.25 5.35
CA SER A 100 -23.85 -21.07 6.28
C SER A 100 -22.86 -20.18 7.05
N GLN A 101 -22.28 -20.70 8.13
CA GLN A 101 -21.25 -19.96 8.89
C GLN A 101 -19.97 -19.81 8.05
N CYS A 102 -19.51 -18.58 7.90
CA CYS A 102 -18.25 -18.22 7.24
C CYS A 102 -17.46 -17.22 8.08
N THR A 103 -16.14 -17.20 7.94
CA THR A 103 -15.26 -16.26 8.64
C THR A 103 -14.52 -15.36 7.67
N LEU A 104 -14.22 -14.15 8.13
CA LEU A 104 -13.32 -13.22 7.46
C LEU A 104 -12.08 -13.02 8.35
N ASP A 105 -10.92 -13.29 7.76
CA ASP A 105 -9.60 -13.05 8.35
C ASP A 105 -9.03 -11.79 7.66
N PHE A 106 -9.16 -10.63 8.31
CA PHE A 106 -8.70 -9.33 7.80
C PHE A 106 -7.30 -9.01 8.32
N SER A 107 -6.38 -8.63 7.44
CA SER A 107 -4.99 -8.37 7.81
C SER A 107 -4.34 -7.26 6.98
N PRO A 108 -4.80 -5.99 7.07
CA PRO A 108 -4.23 -4.90 6.31
C PRO A 108 -2.79 -4.61 6.77
N SER A 109 -1.93 -4.25 5.82
CA SER A 109 -0.59 -3.73 6.12
C SER A 109 -0.68 -2.28 6.60
N LEU A 110 0.17 -1.92 7.55
CA LEU A 110 0.40 -0.56 8.03
C LEU A 110 1.90 -0.25 8.05
N ASN A 111 2.27 1.03 8.02
CA ASN A 111 3.66 1.43 8.22
C ASN A 111 4.18 0.92 9.57
N LEU A 112 5.47 0.58 9.68
CA LEU A 112 6.10 0.14 10.95
C LEU A 112 5.88 1.12 12.12
N ARG A 113 5.76 2.43 11.86
CA ARG A 113 5.48 3.45 12.88
C ARG A 113 4.04 3.49 13.36
N ALA A 114 3.09 2.94 12.60
CA ALA A 114 1.69 2.95 12.96
C ALA A 114 1.49 2.27 14.32
N GLN A 115 0.60 2.84 15.13
CA GLN A 115 0.17 2.26 16.39
C GLN A 115 -1.29 1.86 16.26
N VAL A 116 -1.58 0.59 16.50
CA VAL A 116 -2.94 0.06 16.54
C VAL A 116 -3.48 0.24 17.95
N LEU A 117 -4.57 0.98 18.08
CA LEU A 117 -5.13 1.37 19.38
C LEU A 117 -6.26 0.45 19.81
N SER A 118 -7.13 0.07 18.87
CA SER A 118 -8.27 -0.82 19.13
C SER A 118 -8.83 -1.39 17.84
N ALA A 119 -9.59 -2.49 17.96
CA ALA A 119 -10.45 -3.01 16.92
C ALA A 119 -11.88 -3.17 17.47
N GLU A 120 -12.88 -2.74 16.70
CA GLU A 120 -14.29 -2.82 17.05
C GLU A 120 -15.11 -3.41 15.89
N LEU A 121 -15.83 -4.48 16.14
CA LEU A 121 -16.79 -5.07 15.22
C LEU A 121 -18.21 -4.70 15.66
N ASN A 122 -18.95 -3.99 14.82
CA ASN A 122 -20.31 -3.51 15.11
C ASN A 122 -20.37 -2.79 16.49
N HIS A 123 -19.41 -1.88 16.72
CA HIS A 123 -19.25 -1.11 17.96
C HIS A 123 -18.92 -1.94 19.23
N ARG A 124 -18.42 -3.17 19.07
CA ARG A 124 -17.96 -4.02 20.17
C ARG A 124 -16.49 -4.35 20.01
N HIS A 125 -15.72 -4.20 21.07
CA HIS A 125 -14.30 -4.55 21.05
C HIS A 125 -14.09 -6.02 20.68
N ILE A 126 -13.11 -6.25 19.81
CA ILE A 126 -12.64 -7.58 19.41
C ILE A 126 -11.12 -7.63 19.54
N THR A 127 -10.59 -8.83 19.78
CA THR A 127 -9.16 -9.08 19.83
C THR A 127 -8.52 -8.92 18.45
N PHE A 128 -7.29 -8.45 18.42
CA PHE A 128 -6.47 -8.34 17.22
C PHE A 128 -5.02 -8.69 17.56
N ASP A 129 -4.28 -9.16 16.56
CA ASP A 129 -2.85 -9.44 16.66
C ASP A 129 -2.08 -8.52 15.71
N VAL A 130 -0.90 -8.06 16.14
CA VAL A 130 0.00 -7.27 15.30
C VAL A 130 1.25 -8.08 15.00
N VAL A 131 1.45 -8.43 13.73
CA VAL A 131 2.62 -9.16 13.26
C VAL A 131 3.51 -8.20 12.48
N LYS A 132 4.74 -8.00 12.93
CA LYS A 132 5.71 -7.09 12.31
C LYS A 132 6.77 -7.86 11.53
N ASN A 133 7.21 -7.32 10.42
CA ASN A 133 8.41 -7.74 9.71
C ASN A 133 9.36 -6.53 9.57
N THR A 134 10.33 -6.60 8.65
CA THR A 134 11.32 -5.53 8.46
C THR A 134 10.83 -4.35 7.61
N VAL A 135 9.68 -4.49 6.93
CA VAL A 135 9.14 -3.49 5.99
C VAL A 135 7.81 -2.89 6.46
N ASP A 136 6.94 -3.67 7.09
CA ASP A 136 5.62 -3.26 7.55
C ASP A 136 5.12 -4.08 8.76
N GLN A 137 3.87 -3.79 9.16
CA GLN A 137 3.14 -4.58 10.15
C GLN A 137 1.74 -4.90 9.67
N HIS A 138 1.23 -6.06 10.04
CA HIS A 138 -0.10 -6.55 9.72
C HIS A 138 -0.98 -6.63 10.95
N VAL A 139 -2.21 -6.10 10.86
CA VAL A 139 -3.21 -6.15 11.94
C VAL A 139 -4.20 -7.26 11.66
N SER A 140 -4.02 -8.42 12.27
CA SER A 140 -4.90 -9.58 12.08
C SER A 140 -6.14 -9.48 12.97
N VAL A 141 -7.32 -9.40 12.34
CA VAL A 141 -8.62 -9.48 13.00
C VAL A 141 -9.45 -10.58 12.34
N LYS A 142 -9.93 -11.53 13.15
CA LYS A 142 -10.75 -12.65 12.69
C LYS A 142 -12.14 -12.59 13.29
N PHE A 143 -13.17 -12.68 12.45
CA PHE A 143 -14.55 -12.68 12.91
C PHE A 143 -15.48 -13.52 12.02
N SER A 144 -16.60 -13.96 12.60
CA SER A 144 -17.67 -14.62 11.84
C SER A 144 -18.54 -13.57 11.15
N LEU A 145 -18.89 -13.82 9.89
CA LEU A 145 -19.79 -12.95 9.13
C LEU A 145 -21.24 -13.26 9.47
N ALA A 146 -21.98 -12.25 9.91
CA ALA A 146 -23.43 -12.30 9.99
C ALA A 146 -24.05 -11.87 8.65
N SER A 147 -25.24 -12.38 8.34
CA SER A 147 -26.02 -11.86 7.21
C SER A 147 -26.35 -10.38 7.42
N GLY A 148 -26.21 -9.56 6.39
CA GLY A 148 -26.29 -8.10 6.48
C GLY A 148 -24.92 -7.45 6.56
N THR A 149 -24.85 -6.26 7.14
CA THR A 149 -23.60 -5.47 7.20
C THR A 149 -22.80 -5.80 8.45
N ASN A 150 -21.52 -6.09 8.28
CA ASN A 150 -20.54 -6.24 9.35
C ASN A 150 -19.54 -5.09 9.22
N THR A 151 -19.42 -4.23 10.22
CA THR A 151 -18.51 -3.07 10.19
C THR A 151 -17.39 -3.27 11.20
N LEU A 152 -16.17 -3.44 10.70
CA LEU A 152 -14.96 -3.48 11.50
C LEU A 152 -14.27 -2.11 11.42
N GLN A 153 -13.99 -1.51 12.57
CA GLN A 153 -13.17 -0.30 12.68
C GLN A 153 -11.90 -0.61 13.46
N ILE A 154 -10.75 -0.29 12.87
CA ILE A 154 -9.44 -0.38 13.51
C ILE A 154 -8.96 1.06 13.75
N ARG A 155 -8.80 1.45 15.01
CA ARG A 155 -8.26 2.77 15.37
C ARG A 155 -6.74 2.73 15.28
N VAL A 156 -6.16 3.68 14.57
CA VAL A 156 -4.71 3.79 14.38
C VAL A 156 -4.23 5.21 14.71
N ARG A 157 -2.94 5.35 14.97
CA ARG A 157 -2.26 6.65 14.97
C ARG A 157 -0.85 6.54 14.42
N ASN A 158 -0.32 7.68 14.01
CA ASN A 158 1.06 7.83 13.54
C ASN A 158 1.43 6.92 12.34
N ASP A 159 0.42 6.45 11.59
CA ASP A 159 0.67 5.80 10.31
C ASP A 159 1.21 6.83 9.31
N PHE A 160 1.97 6.38 8.31
CA PHE A 160 2.73 7.23 7.42
C PHE A 160 2.94 6.58 6.06
N GLY A 161 2.81 7.38 5.00
CA GLY A 161 2.90 6.88 3.64
C GLY A 161 3.69 7.76 2.70
N LEU A 162 4.43 7.11 1.79
CA LEU A 162 5.04 7.75 0.62
C LEU A 162 4.24 7.35 -0.62
N MET A 163 4.03 8.32 -1.52
CA MET A 163 3.25 8.14 -2.74
C MET A 163 4.11 8.49 -3.93
N LEU A 164 4.43 7.49 -4.75
CA LEU A 164 5.03 7.72 -6.06
C LEU A 164 3.93 8.13 -7.03
N ASP A 165 4.20 9.16 -7.83
CA ASP A 165 3.33 9.59 -8.93
C ASP A 165 4.03 9.19 -10.24
N PRO A 166 3.81 7.96 -10.74
CA PRO A 166 4.46 7.50 -11.94
C PRO A 166 3.82 8.14 -13.18
N ALA A 167 4.44 9.20 -13.70
CA ALA A 167 4.15 9.68 -15.04
C ALA A 167 4.77 8.71 -16.06
N LEU A 168 3.96 8.23 -17.01
CA LEU A 168 4.48 7.47 -18.15
C LEU A 168 5.24 8.44 -19.07
N PRO A 169 6.47 8.09 -19.49
CA PRO A 169 7.24 8.96 -20.34
C PRO A 169 6.70 8.87 -21.79
N PRO A 170 7.10 9.78 -22.71
CA PRO A 170 6.68 9.69 -24.10
C PRO A 170 7.03 8.36 -24.75
N LEU A 171 6.25 7.94 -25.75
CA LEU A 171 6.50 6.66 -26.39
C LEU A 171 7.88 6.59 -27.07
N GLY A 172 8.60 5.49 -26.84
CA GLY A 172 9.96 5.28 -27.34
C GLY A 172 11.04 6.09 -26.62
N SER A 173 10.66 6.92 -25.63
CA SER A 173 11.63 7.60 -24.78
C SER A 173 12.23 6.64 -23.75
N GLN A 174 13.37 7.04 -23.19
CA GLN A 174 14.03 6.23 -22.18
C GLN A 174 13.30 6.30 -20.82
N SER A 175 13.50 5.29 -19.99
CA SER A 175 12.98 5.28 -18.62
C SER A 175 13.49 6.48 -17.81
N GLU A 176 12.58 7.26 -17.22
CA GLU A 176 12.92 8.49 -16.49
C GLU A 176 12.31 8.58 -15.08
N GLY A 177 11.54 7.58 -14.65
CA GLY A 177 10.85 7.61 -13.37
C GLY A 177 11.78 7.54 -12.15
N LEU A 178 11.36 8.20 -11.06
CA LEU A 178 11.98 8.06 -9.74
C LEU A 178 11.86 6.60 -9.27
N ARG A 179 12.95 6.06 -8.71
CA ARG A 179 12.98 4.73 -8.09
C ARG A 179 13.33 4.84 -6.62
N ILE A 180 12.58 4.12 -5.79
CA ILE A 180 13.00 3.83 -4.41
C ILE A 180 13.80 2.53 -4.48
N VAL A 181 15.11 2.61 -4.25
CA VAL A 181 16.04 1.48 -4.34
C VAL A 181 16.05 0.71 -3.01
N SER A 182 16.01 1.42 -1.89
CA SER A 182 15.87 0.80 -0.57
C SER A 182 15.27 1.74 0.47
N GLU A 183 14.67 1.13 1.49
CA GLU A 183 14.13 1.77 2.67
C GLU A 183 14.77 1.14 3.91
N GLN A 184 15.29 1.98 4.81
CA GLN A 184 15.94 1.51 6.04
C GLN A 184 15.41 2.30 7.23
N TRP A 185 14.76 1.60 8.14
CA TRP A 185 14.28 2.17 9.39
C TRP A 185 15.33 2.06 10.49
N SER A 186 15.48 3.14 11.26
CA SER A 186 16.12 3.10 12.58
C SER A 186 15.37 2.18 13.54
N SER A 187 16.05 1.66 14.57
CA SER A 187 15.43 0.77 15.57
C SER A 187 14.32 1.46 16.39
N GLY A 188 14.42 2.77 16.60
CA GLY A 188 13.38 3.59 17.26
C GLY A 188 12.21 3.96 16.33
N LEU A 189 12.32 3.56 15.06
CA LEU A 189 11.46 3.91 13.94
C LEU A 189 11.35 5.43 13.72
N ASP A 190 12.15 6.27 14.36
CA ASP A 190 12.08 7.74 14.32
C ASP A 190 12.84 8.36 13.14
N GLU A 191 13.58 7.54 12.41
CA GLU A 191 14.27 7.87 11.18
C GLU A 191 14.01 6.80 10.09
N LEU A 192 13.68 7.25 8.88
CA LEU A 192 13.62 6.45 7.65
C LEU A 192 14.64 6.99 6.64
N GLN A 193 15.61 6.19 6.26
CA GLN A 193 16.55 6.49 5.18
C GLN A 193 16.07 5.86 3.87
N LEU A 194 16.01 6.67 2.83
CA LEU A 194 15.68 6.29 1.47
C LEU A 194 16.94 6.37 0.61
N ASP A 195 17.22 5.31 -0.15
CA ASP A 195 18.12 5.37 -1.31
C ASP A 195 17.27 5.45 -2.57
N LEU A 196 17.47 6.51 -3.34
CA LEU A 196 16.65 6.85 -4.50
C LEU A 196 17.52 6.92 -5.75
N ALA A 197 16.99 6.49 -6.89
CA ALA A 197 17.64 6.64 -8.19
C ALA A 197 16.75 7.44 -9.16
N GLY A 198 17.36 8.37 -9.89
CA GLY A 198 16.70 9.27 -10.82
C GLY A 198 17.67 9.83 -11.86
N ARG A 199 17.15 10.52 -12.88
CA ARG A 199 17.99 11.12 -13.93
C ARG A 199 18.72 12.36 -13.40
N PRO A 200 20.01 12.53 -13.69
CA PRO A 200 20.71 13.78 -13.41
C PRO A 200 20.04 14.98 -14.07
N GLY A 201 19.98 16.12 -13.38
CA GLY A 201 19.33 17.34 -13.84
C GLY A 201 17.82 17.41 -13.61
N HIS A 202 17.19 16.32 -13.11
CA HIS A 202 15.76 16.30 -12.79
C HIS A 202 15.52 16.48 -11.29
N THR A 203 14.37 17.06 -10.96
CA THR A 203 13.81 17.08 -9.61
C THR A 203 12.53 16.25 -9.60
N TYR A 204 12.47 15.26 -8.73
CA TYR A 204 11.30 14.39 -8.59
C TYR A 204 10.52 14.72 -7.33
N GLY A 205 9.20 14.55 -7.37
CA GLY A 205 8.33 14.76 -6.22
C GLY A 205 7.76 13.46 -5.68
N LEU A 206 8.02 13.17 -4.41
CA LEU A 206 7.42 12.05 -3.67
C LEU A 206 6.29 12.59 -2.78
N GLY A 207 5.06 12.16 -3.00
CA GLY A 207 3.92 12.55 -2.19
C GLY A 207 4.00 11.98 -0.78
N VAL A 208 3.44 12.69 0.19
CA VAL A 208 3.47 12.33 1.60
C VAL A 208 2.05 12.26 2.17
N TRP A 209 1.67 11.07 2.61
CA TRP A 209 0.46 10.83 3.40
C TRP A 209 0.77 11.00 4.89
N ASN A 210 -0.08 11.75 5.59
CA ASN A 210 0.12 12.18 6.97
C ASN A 210 1.42 12.99 7.22
N PRO A 211 1.61 14.16 6.58
CA PRO A 211 2.81 14.99 6.78
C PRO A 211 2.97 15.56 8.19
N ALA A 212 1.94 15.47 9.04
CA ALA A 212 1.98 16.00 10.39
C ALA A 212 2.96 15.23 11.31
N VAL A 213 3.27 13.97 10.99
CA VAL A 213 4.25 13.17 11.75
C VAL A 213 5.69 13.41 11.32
N LEU A 214 5.92 14.18 10.26
CA LEU A 214 7.25 14.50 9.74
C LEU A 214 7.81 15.73 10.46
N GLY A 215 9.02 15.58 11.02
CA GLY A 215 9.74 16.64 11.72
C GLY A 215 10.76 17.34 10.84
N GLN A 216 11.65 16.57 10.20
CA GLN A 216 12.68 17.10 9.31
C GLN A 216 12.90 16.19 8.11
N VAL A 217 13.19 16.78 6.96
CA VAL A 217 13.66 16.09 5.75
C VAL A 217 15.09 16.55 5.49
N GLN A 218 16.01 15.60 5.32
CA GLN A 218 17.42 15.84 4.98
C GLN A 218 17.72 15.27 3.60
N GLY A 219 18.55 15.97 2.82
CA GLY A 219 18.91 15.57 1.45
C GLY A 219 17.87 15.91 0.37
N ALA A 220 16.75 16.53 0.76
CA ALA A 220 15.67 16.97 -0.12
C ALA A 220 14.95 18.19 0.48
N SER A 221 14.17 18.91 -0.32
CA SER A 221 13.26 19.95 0.19
C SER A 221 11.88 19.35 0.47
N PHE A 222 11.14 19.98 1.39
CA PHE A 222 9.80 19.56 1.78
C PHE A 222 8.81 20.70 1.56
N GLU A 223 7.79 20.45 0.77
CA GLU A 223 6.75 21.41 0.43
C GLU A 223 5.40 20.93 0.97
N LYS A 224 4.80 21.71 1.86
CA LYS A 224 3.39 21.53 2.23
C LYS A 224 2.56 22.25 1.16
N ALA A 225 2.16 21.56 0.10
CA ALA A 225 1.27 22.17 -0.89
C ALA A 225 -0.17 22.13 -0.37
N GLY A 226 -0.86 23.27 -0.44
CA GLY A 226 -2.20 23.47 0.15
C GLY A 226 -3.22 22.39 -0.25
N SER A 227 -3.88 22.53 -1.40
CA SER A 227 -4.85 21.56 -1.91
C SER A 227 -4.22 20.32 -2.57
N GLU A 228 -2.93 20.37 -2.90
CA GLU A 228 -2.20 19.32 -3.64
C GLU A 228 -1.49 18.29 -2.74
N GLY A 229 -1.58 18.44 -1.41
CA GLY A 229 -0.94 17.55 -0.44
C GLY A 229 0.54 17.87 -0.22
N ALA A 230 1.16 17.20 0.75
CA ALA A 230 2.58 17.42 1.03
C ALA A 230 3.48 16.60 0.10
N ARG A 231 4.62 17.17 -0.31
CA ARG A 231 5.60 16.51 -1.18
C ARG A 231 7.03 16.71 -0.69
N ILE A 232 7.87 15.72 -0.92
CA ILE A 232 9.32 15.80 -0.80
C ILE A 232 9.87 15.97 -2.22
N LEU A 233 10.65 17.02 -2.46
CA LEU A 233 11.30 17.27 -3.75
C LEU A 233 12.77 16.88 -3.69
N ILE A 234 13.15 15.93 -4.55
CA ILE A 234 14.47 15.31 -4.58
C ILE A 234 15.20 15.75 -5.86
N PRO A 235 16.16 16.69 -5.77
CA PRO A 235 16.99 17.07 -6.90
C PRO A 235 18.11 16.04 -7.12
N PHE A 236 18.28 15.59 -8.36
CA PHE A 236 19.41 14.74 -8.75
C PHE A 236 20.43 15.59 -9.50
N SER A 237 21.59 15.81 -8.89
CA SER A 237 22.71 16.53 -9.52
C SER A 237 23.62 15.55 -10.27
N GLY A 238 24.17 15.96 -11.41
CA GLY A 238 25.11 15.15 -12.19
C GLY A 238 25.12 15.57 -13.66
N ASN A 239 25.91 14.86 -14.47
CA ASN A 239 25.94 15.11 -15.90
C ASN A 239 24.67 14.50 -16.54
N PRO A 240 23.86 15.27 -17.31
CA PRO A 240 22.63 14.76 -17.94
C PRO A 240 22.83 13.56 -18.89
N THR A 241 24.08 13.24 -19.25
CA THR A 241 24.42 12.07 -20.07
C THR A 241 24.65 10.78 -19.28
N ASP A 242 24.71 10.84 -17.94
CA ASP A 242 24.82 9.64 -17.11
C ASP A 242 23.44 8.96 -16.98
N ASP A 243 23.39 7.62 -16.95
CA ASP A 243 22.13 6.87 -16.97
C ASP A 243 21.26 7.12 -15.73
N TYR A 244 21.85 7.02 -14.53
CA TYR A 244 21.18 7.27 -13.25
C TYR A 244 22.14 7.88 -12.23
N ALA A 245 21.62 8.83 -11.44
CA ALA A 245 22.25 9.31 -10.22
C ALA A 245 21.49 8.78 -9.00
N HIS A 246 22.21 8.66 -7.88
CA HIS A 246 21.63 8.29 -6.59
C HIS A 246 21.50 9.51 -5.67
N ALA A 247 20.41 9.54 -4.90
CA ALA A 247 20.17 10.51 -3.85
C ALA A 247 19.79 9.79 -2.57
N LYS A 248 20.33 10.26 -1.43
CA LYS A 248 19.93 9.79 -0.11
C LYS A 248 19.04 10.83 0.54
N VAL A 249 17.87 10.40 0.98
CA VAL A 249 16.92 11.25 1.71
C VAL A 249 16.65 10.61 3.07
N THR A 250 16.76 11.40 4.13
CA THR A 250 16.47 10.94 5.49
C THR A 250 15.27 11.70 6.03
N LEU A 251 14.25 10.95 6.44
CA LEU A 251 13.02 11.45 7.04
C LEU A 251 13.09 11.26 8.54
N HIS A 252 13.04 12.36 9.29
CA HIS A 252 12.99 12.37 10.75
C HIS A 252 11.55 12.61 11.19
N PHE A 253 11.05 11.75 12.07
CA PHE A 253 9.66 11.78 12.53
C PHE A 253 9.53 12.43 13.91
N THR A 254 8.42 13.14 14.10
CA THR A 254 8.04 13.67 15.42
C THR A 254 7.41 12.58 16.28
N GLY A 255 7.67 12.63 17.59
CA GLY A 255 7.18 11.66 18.57
C GLY A 255 7.89 10.30 18.50
N LYS A 256 8.03 9.62 19.65
CA LYS A 256 8.57 8.25 19.67
C LYS A 256 7.50 7.26 19.21
N ALA A 257 7.86 6.32 18.34
CA ALA A 257 7.08 5.09 18.21
C ALA A 257 7.20 4.37 19.55
N ARG A 258 6.12 4.25 20.32
CA ARG A 258 6.21 3.57 21.62
C ARG A 258 6.45 2.09 21.31
N ALA A 259 7.61 1.57 21.70
CA ALA A 259 7.86 0.14 21.71
C ALA A 259 7.04 -0.45 22.85
N GLU A 260 5.90 -1.06 22.55
CA GLU A 260 5.22 -1.93 23.51
C GLU A 260 5.87 -3.31 23.42
N ALA A 261 6.59 -3.68 24.47
CA ALA A 261 6.96 -5.08 24.70
C ALA A 261 5.66 -5.88 24.89
N PRO A 262 5.55 -7.12 24.38
CA PRO A 262 4.37 -7.92 24.59
C PRO A 262 4.25 -8.23 26.09
N GLU A 263 3.17 -7.74 26.69
CA GLU A 263 2.76 -8.14 28.03
C GLU A 263 2.36 -9.62 27.94
N ARG A 264 3.22 -10.52 28.41
CA ARG A 264 2.82 -11.90 28.69
C ARG A 264 1.78 -11.83 29.79
N GLN A 265 0.52 -12.03 29.42
CA GLN A 265 -0.49 -12.45 30.38
C GLN A 265 -0.38 -13.98 30.52
N ASP A 266 0.54 -14.41 31.37
CA ASP A 266 0.43 -15.70 32.03
C ASP A 266 -0.65 -15.56 33.11
N HIS A 267 -1.82 -16.16 32.90
CA HIS A 267 -2.69 -16.69 33.95
C HIS A 267 -3.65 -17.75 33.39
#